data_AF-E3MWW8-F1
#
_entry.id   AF-E3MWW8-F1
#
_cell.length_a   1.000
_cell.length_b   1.000
_cell.length_c   1.000
_cell.angle_alpha   90.00
_cell.angle_beta   90.00
_cell.angle_gamma   90.00
#
_symmetry.space_group_name_H-M   'P 1'
#
loop_
_entity.id
_entity.type
_entity.pdbx_description
1 polymer ?
#
loop_
_entity_poly.entity_id
_entity_poly.type
_entity_poly.pdbx_seq_one_letter_code
_entity_poly.pdbx_strand_id
1 'polypeptide(L)'
;MLPFETAGVFTKTGFCISFLANFILIYLTIFHVKQIFITYKRMVVYFAVVGILFSGLEVVARPFAHNFKGVFTAYGLVVSEVPKFIMAPYDSDGRIKIESLQNITVDLFLVCSHYLVILYCGIKMHFNMKKELKKFSAPQRKLQRQFFKALVIQSLGPTIFLVLPASPVLLTPVIAPLLNVQVHWKTGWMFSLIGLYPPFDSIAFMIIVAEYKKVIKKNLEMSTRKHRDQKSGDFLRKRTGHDTLTVNEAYRENQGNVSKALKSLGHETTASYGVHSTTHLRPSHHENAHFLEMSKLHEKLKTANSSTEVQKIEVEMYEKGKKFNESRSPPNRYDLHYLTVNVAVRYALEVVEKEKKEKKEKKHKEILLVTGNGNRSVDGIAAIKNAVLRDLGWLGYCTAKKDPRNPGVVLVKFK
;
A
#
# COMPACT_ATOMS: atom_id res chain seq x y z
N MET A 1 11.26 26.86 -20.82
CA MET A 1 10.30 26.51 -21.89
C MET A 1 10.07 25.01 -21.83
N LEU A 2 8.84 24.51 -21.73
CA LEU A 2 8.55 23.08 -21.65
C LEU A 2 8.41 22.49 -23.08
N PRO A 3 9.26 21.53 -23.50
CA PRO A 3 9.10 20.82 -24.77
C PRO A 3 7.77 20.08 -24.88
N PHE A 4 7.30 19.85 -26.12
CA PHE A 4 6.07 19.09 -26.40
C PHE A 4 6.01 17.75 -25.68
N GLU A 5 7.09 16.96 -25.72
CA GLU A 5 7.19 15.67 -25.03
C GLU A 5 7.02 15.80 -23.51
N THR A 6 7.60 16.84 -22.90
CA THR A 6 7.47 17.06 -21.44
C THR A 6 6.03 17.40 -21.06
N ALA A 7 5.34 18.26 -21.84
CA ALA A 7 3.91 18.49 -21.66
C ALA A 7 3.11 17.18 -21.88
N GLY A 8 3.53 16.36 -22.83
CA GLY A 8 3.12 14.97 -23.04
C GLY A 8 3.10 14.16 -21.75
N VAL A 9 4.28 14.09 -21.11
CA VAL A 9 4.51 13.41 -19.82
C VAL A 9 3.67 14.01 -18.69
N PHE A 10 3.56 15.34 -18.60
CA PHE A 10 2.80 16.00 -17.53
C PHE A 10 1.31 15.61 -17.53
N THR A 11 0.62 15.63 -18.67
CA THR A 11 -0.80 15.21 -18.70
C THR A 11 -0.98 13.72 -18.48
N LYS A 12 -0.08 12.86 -19.00
CA LYS A 12 -0.10 11.41 -18.68
C LYS A 12 0.09 11.18 -17.18
N THR A 13 0.98 11.94 -16.55
CA THR A 13 1.21 11.93 -15.10
C THR A 13 0.00 12.42 -14.33
N GLY A 14 -0.62 13.53 -14.76
CA GLY A 14 -1.86 14.07 -14.20
C GLY A 14 -3.02 13.07 -14.26
N PHE A 15 -3.19 12.39 -15.39
CA PHE A 15 -4.14 11.29 -15.55
C PHE A 15 -3.86 10.14 -14.55
N CYS A 16 -2.62 9.66 -14.46
CA CYS A 16 -2.25 8.59 -13.52
C CYS A 16 -2.49 8.99 -12.06
N ILE A 17 -2.17 10.23 -11.67
CA ILE A 17 -2.44 10.76 -10.33
C ILE A 17 -3.95 10.89 -10.09
N SER A 18 -4.72 11.37 -11.08
CA SER A 18 -6.19 11.46 -11.00
C SER A 18 -6.83 10.10 -10.82
N PHE A 19 -6.48 9.14 -11.67
CA PHE A 19 -6.96 7.77 -11.60
C PHE A 19 -6.66 7.15 -10.22
N LEU A 20 -5.41 7.27 -9.76
CA LEU A 20 -5.00 6.75 -8.45
C LEU A 20 -5.72 7.45 -7.29
N ALA A 21 -5.85 8.78 -7.31
CA ALA A 21 -6.51 9.54 -6.25
C ALA A 21 -8.01 9.21 -6.15
N ASN A 22 -8.72 9.16 -7.30
CA ASN A 22 -10.13 8.78 -7.36
C ASN A 22 -10.34 7.29 -6.99
N PHE A 23 -9.45 6.39 -7.42
CA PHE A 23 -9.49 4.97 -7.03
C PHE A 23 -9.29 4.78 -5.53
N ILE A 24 -8.31 5.48 -4.93
CA ILE A 24 -8.11 5.50 -3.47
C ILE A 24 -9.35 6.06 -2.76
N LEU A 25 -9.94 7.16 -3.25
CA LEU A 25 -11.16 7.72 -2.69
C LEU A 25 -12.31 6.70 -2.70
N ILE A 26 -12.55 6.02 -3.82
CA ILE A 26 -13.56 4.95 -3.95
C ILE A 26 -13.27 3.80 -2.96
N TYR A 27 -12.04 3.29 -2.93
CA TYR A 27 -11.62 2.21 -2.05
C TYR A 27 -11.83 2.55 -0.55
N LEU A 28 -11.43 3.75 -0.14
CA LEU A 28 -11.64 4.23 1.24
C LEU A 28 -13.14 4.39 1.55
N THR A 29 -13.93 4.94 0.62
CA THR A 29 -15.39 5.15 0.76
C THR A 29 -16.13 3.83 0.98
N ILE A 30 -15.80 2.80 0.19
CA ILE A 30 -16.44 1.50 0.25
C ILE A 30 -16.01 0.76 1.52
N PHE A 31 -14.71 0.47 1.67
CA PHE A 31 -14.21 -0.52 2.62
C PHE A 31 -13.88 0.03 4.01
N HIS A 32 -13.41 1.27 4.12
CA HIS A 32 -12.85 1.79 5.37
C HIS A 32 -13.77 2.77 6.11
N VAL A 33 -14.47 3.65 5.38
CA VAL A 33 -15.28 4.70 6.01
C VAL A 33 -16.66 4.16 6.40
N LYS A 34 -16.82 3.72 7.64
CA LYS A 34 -18.09 3.19 8.16
C LYS A 34 -19.08 4.26 8.67
N GLN A 35 -18.61 5.47 8.97
CA GLN A 35 -19.43 6.55 9.59
C GLN A 35 -20.22 7.41 8.59
N ILE A 36 -20.21 7.07 7.29
CA ILE A 36 -20.94 7.80 6.23
C ILE A 36 -22.15 6.97 5.78
N PHE A 37 -23.33 7.60 5.76
CA PHE A 37 -24.57 6.97 5.26
C PHE A 37 -24.46 6.57 3.79
N ILE A 38 -25.16 5.49 3.43
CA ILE A 38 -25.11 4.84 2.11
C ILE A 38 -25.35 5.84 0.96
N THR A 39 -26.31 6.76 1.10
CA THR A 39 -26.60 7.79 0.08
C THR A 39 -25.39 8.67 -0.24
N TYR A 40 -24.65 9.13 0.78
CA TYR A 40 -23.46 9.94 0.54
C TYR A 40 -22.28 9.12 0.04
N LYS A 41 -22.16 7.83 0.41
CA LYS A 41 -21.20 6.93 -0.23
C LYS A 41 -21.46 6.82 -1.74
N ARG A 42 -22.73 6.63 -2.15
CA ARG A 42 -23.12 6.59 -3.56
C ARG A 42 -22.76 7.88 -4.29
N MET A 43 -23.02 9.05 -3.69
CA MET A 43 -22.63 10.34 -4.26
C MET A 43 -21.11 10.48 -4.44
N VAL A 44 -20.31 10.15 -3.43
CA VAL A 44 -18.84 10.24 -3.50
C VAL A 44 -18.27 9.29 -4.56
N VAL A 45 -18.76 8.04 -4.62
CA VAL A 45 -18.35 7.08 -5.66
C VAL A 45 -18.75 7.56 -7.05
N TYR A 46 -19.97 8.11 -7.21
CA TYR A 46 -20.42 8.68 -8.48
C TYR A 46 -19.51 9.82 -8.96
N PHE A 47 -19.22 10.81 -8.10
CA PHE A 47 -18.31 11.91 -8.44
C PHE A 47 -16.90 11.42 -8.79
N ALA A 48 -16.36 10.45 -8.05
CA ALA A 48 -15.05 9.88 -8.34
C ALA A 48 -15.00 9.12 -9.68
N VAL A 49 -16.07 8.40 -10.05
CA VAL A 49 -16.19 7.74 -11.36
C VAL A 49 -16.28 8.78 -12.48
N VAL A 50 -17.09 9.83 -12.32
CA VAL A 50 -17.16 10.95 -13.29
C VAL A 50 -15.80 11.64 -13.42
N GLY A 51 -15.06 11.82 -12.33
CA GLY A 51 -13.69 12.36 -12.34
C GLY A 51 -12.71 11.51 -13.15
N ILE A 52 -12.76 10.18 -13.00
CA ILE A 52 -11.95 9.24 -13.80
C ILE A 52 -12.31 9.33 -15.29
N LEU A 53 -13.62 9.35 -15.62
CA LEU A 53 -14.09 9.49 -17.00
C LEU A 53 -13.65 10.82 -17.61
N PHE A 54 -13.76 11.92 -16.88
CA PHE A 54 -13.31 13.25 -17.30
C PHE A 54 -11.80 13.28 -17.58
N SER A 55 -10.97 12.72 -16.69
CA SER A 55 -9.53 12.60 -16.96
C SER A 55 -9.21 11.71 -18.15
N GLY A 56 -9.99 10.65 -18.40
CA GLY A 56 -9.87 9.83 -19.60
C GLY A 56 -10.18 10.62 -20.89
N LEU A 57 -11.28 11.39 -20.87
CA LEU A 57 -11.66 12.27 -21.97
C LEU A 57 -10.60 13.35 -22.25
N GLU A 58 -9.97 13.92 -21.22
CA GLU A 58 -8.88 14.91 -21.39
C GLU A 58 -7.70 14.33 -22.19
N VAL A 59 -7.27 13.10 -21.87
CA VAL A 59 -6.17 12.41 -22.57
C VAL A 59 -6.54 12.13 -24.03
N VAL A 60 -7.79 11.73 -24.29
CA VAL A 60 -8.31 11.44 -25.64
C VAL A 60 -8.53 12.72 -26.47
N ALA A 61 -8.96 13.82 -25.83
CA ALA A 61 -9.24 15.09 -26.50
C ALA A 61 -7.96 15.87 -26.88
N ARG A 62 -6.85 15.63 -26.15
CA ARG A 62 -5.58 16.34 -26.33
C ARG A 62 -5.01 16.40 -27.77
N PRO A 63 -4.96 15.31 -28.58
CA PRO A 63 -4.50 15.41 -29.97
C PRO A 63 -5.26 16.48 -30.77
N PHE A 64 -6.56 16.65 -30.52
CA PHE A 64 -7.41 17.58 -31.25
C PHE A 64 -7.22 19.05 -30.86
N ALA A 65 -6.64 19.33 -29.68
CA ALA A 65 -6.53 20.66 -29.07
C ALA A 65 -5.38 21.56 -29.58
N HIS A 66 -4.75 21.23 -30.73
CA HIS A 66 -3.52 21.89 -31.19
C HIS A 66 -3.77 23.08 -32.12
N ASN A 67 -3.13 24.21 -31.80
CA ASN A 67 -3.34 25.49 -32.48
C ASN A 67 -2.45 25.70 -33.74
N PHE A 68 -2.99 26.44 -34.70
CA PHE A 68 -2.90 26.11 -36.14
C PHE A 68 -1.64 26.53 -36.94
N LYS A 69 -0.51 26.92 -36.31
CA LYS A 69 0.63 27.51 -37.06
C LYS A 69 2.05 27.08 -36.72
N GLY A 70 2.28 26.40 -35.60
CA GLY A 70 3.62 25.93 -35.22
C GLY A 70 3.94 24.48 -35.60
N VAL A 71 2.93 23.68 -35.95
CA VAL A 71 3.08 22.21 -36.08
C VAL A 71 3.93 21.84 -37.31
N PHE A 72 3.68 22.47 -38.46
CA PHE A 72 4.43 22.16 -39.68
C PHE A 72 5.88 22.64 -39.61
N THR A 73 6.11 23.89 -39.20
CA THR A 73 7.44 24.54 -39.17
C THR A 73 8.35 24.09 -38.02
N ALA A 74 7.82 23.51 -36.95
CA ALA A 74 8.65 23.01 -35.83
C ALA A 74 8.66 21.47 -35.69
N TYR A 75 7.78 20.73 -36.38
CA TYR A 75 7.64 19.28 -36.19
C TYR A 75 7.46 18.46 -37.49
N GLY A 76 7.42 19.07 -38.67
CA GLY A 76 7.51 18.37 -39.97
C GLY A 76 6.36 17.41 -40.31
N LEU A 77 5.25 17.45 -39.57
CA LEU A 77 4.11 16.54 -39.72
C LEU A 77 3.02 17.12 -40.63
N VAL A 78 2.54 16.31 -41.58
CA VAL A 78 1.49 16.68 -42.55
C VAL A 78 0.14 16.85 -41.84
N VAL A 79 -0.48 18.02 -42.01
CA VAL A 79 -1.60 18.52 -41.17
C VAL A 79 -2.98 18.08 -41.70
N SER A 80 -3.13 16.84 -42.19
CA SER A 80 -4.39 16.37 -42.82
C SER A 80 -5.27 15.41 -42.00
N GLU A 81 -4.72 14.71 -41.00
CA GLU A 81 -5.42 13.57 -40.35
C GLU A 81 -5.82 13.76 -38.88
N VAL A 82 -5.86 15.00 -38.37
CA VAL A 82 -6.24 15.26 -36.96
C VAL A 82 -7.48 16.17 -36.87
N PRO A 83 -8.58 15.72 -36.21
CA PRO A 83 -9.72 16.57 -35.88
C PRO A 83 -9.31 17.84 -35.13
N LYS A 84 -9.97 18.96 -35.45
CA LYS A 84 -9.46 20.31 -35.15
C LYS A 84 -10.28 21.00 -34.06
N PHE A 85 -9.66 21.36 -32.94
CA PHE A 85 -10.23 22.31 -31.98
C PHE A 85 -9.72 23.73 -32.31
N ILE A 86 -10.45 24.44 -33.17
CA ILE A 86 -10.01 25.73 -33.72
C ILE A 86 -10.25 26.86 -32.69
N MET A 87 -9.37 26.96 -31.68
CA MET A 87 -9.21 28.15 -30.84
C MET A 87 -8.14 29.11 -31.42
N ALA A 88 -8.12 29.25 -32.75
CA ALA A 88 -7.35 30.25 -33.47
C ALA A 88 -8.30 31.37 -33.91
N PRO A 89 -8.31 32.54 -33.24
CA PRO A 89 -9.17 33.65 -33.64
C PRO A 89 -8.71 34.34 -34.94
N TYR A 90 -7.43 34.22 -35.31
CA TYR A 90 -6.85 34.86 -36.49
C TYR A 90 -6.41 33.84 -37.54
N ASP A 91 -6.56 34.19 -38.82
CA ASP A 91 -6.08 33.39 -39.94
C ASP A 91 -4.58 33.60 -40.25
N SER A 92 -4.10 33.01 -41.35
CA SER A 92 -2.76 33.23 -41.88
C SER A 92 -2.37 34.70 -41.97
N ASP A 93 -3.34 35.54 -42.32
CA ASP A 93 -3.17 36.94 -42.72
C ASP A 93 -3.60 37.93 -41.62
N GLY A 94 -3.79 37.46 -40.38
CA GLY A 94 -4.21 38.28 -39.24
C GLY A 94 -5.69 38.67 -39.22
N ARG A 95 -6.50 38.22 -40.19
CA ARG A 95 -7.95 38.45 -40.23
C ARG A 95 -8.70 37.59 -39.20
N ILE A 96 -9.72 38.14 -38.56
CA ILE A 96 -10.53 37.42 -37.56
C ILE A 96 -11.44 36.39 -38.25
N LYS A 97 -11.43 35.14 -37.76
CA LYS A 97 -12.37 34.09 -38.18
C LYS A 97 -13.68 34.22 -37.39
N ILE A 98 -14.76 34.53 -38.09
CA ILE A 98 -16.10 34.72 -37.48
C ILE A 98 -16.60 33.43 -36.80
N GLU A 99 -16.36 32.26 -37.41
CA GLU A 99 -16.69 30.95 -36.81
C GLU A 99 -15.93 30.72 -35.48
N SER A 100 -14.61 31.01 -35.45
CA SER A 100 -13.82 30.94 -34.21
C SER A 100 -14.35 31.92 -33.15
N LEU A 101 -14.76 33.12 -33.55
CA LEU A 101 -15.31 34.13 -32.63
C LEU A 101 -16.66 33.70 -32.04
N GLN A 102 -17.54 33.09 -32.85
CA GLN A 102 -18.79 32.49 -32.39
C GLN A 102 -18.52 31.37 -31.39
N ASN A 103 -17.62 30.43 -31.69
CA ASN A 103 -17.25 29.34 -30.78
C ASN A 103 -16.71 29.87 -29.44
N ILE A 104 -15.79 30.84 -29.48
CA ILE A 104 -15.22 31.45 -28.26
C ILE A 104 -16.29 32.19 -27.44
N THR A 105 -17.27 32.82 -28.09
CA THR A 105 -18.38 33.50 -27.41
C THR A 105 -19.33 32.49 -26.75
N VAL A 106 -19.63 31.37 -27.42
CA VAL A 106 -20.43 30.27 -26.86
C VAL A 106 -19.71 29.62 -25.67
N ASP A 107 -18.41 29.32 -25.79
CA ASP A 107 -17.61 28.78 -24.69
C ASP A 107 -17.56 29.73 -23.49
N LEU A 108 -17.39 31.04 -23.72
CA LEU A 108 -17.40 32.04 -22.66
C LEU A 108 -18.76 32.12 -21.95
N PHE A 109 -19.86 32.13 -22.71
CA PHE A 109 -21.21 32.08 -22.16
C PHE A 109 -21.47 30.79 -21.36
N LEU A 110 -20.99 29.65 -21.86
CA LEU A 110 -21.11 28.35 -21.19
C LEU A 110 -20.34 28.35 -19.86
N VAL A 111 -19.10 28.84 -19.84
CA VAL A 111 -18.31 28.96 -18.60
C VAL A 111 -18.99 29.93 -17.63
N CYS A 112 -19.36 31.13 -18.06
CA CYS A 112 -20.02 32.12 -17.19
C CYS A 112 -21.33 31.58 -16.58
N SER A 113 -22.19 30.94 -17.37
CA SER A 113 -23.46 30.37 -16.87
C SER A 113 -23.23 29.24 -15.86
N HIS A 114 -22.24 28.36 -16.08
CA HIS A 114 -21.87 27.33 -15.09
C HIS A 114 -21.41 27.96 -13.77
N TYR A 115 -20.55 28.98 -13.80
CA TYR A 115 -20.11 29.66 -12.58
C TYR A 115 -21.24 30.39 -11.85
N LEU A 116 -22.18 31.00 -12.57
CA LEU A 116 -23.38 31.60 -11.95
C LEU A 116 -24.25 30.54 -11.26
N VAL A 117 -24.45 29.37 -11.86
CA VAL A 117 -25.18 28.25 -11.24
C VAL A 117 -24.44 27.72 -10.01
N ILE A 118 -23.13 27.51 -10.08
CA ILE A 118 -22.30 27.07 -8.93
C ILE A 118 -22.39 28.09 -7.79
N LEU A 119 -22.27 29.38 -8.08
CA LEU A 119 -22.37 30.46 -7.10
C LEU A 119 -23.77 30.53 -6.48
N TYR A 120 -24.83 30.52 -7.29
CA TYR A 120 -26.22 30.50 -6.81
C TYR A 120 -26.49 29.30 -5.90
N CYS A 121 -26.10 28.09 -6.34
CA CYS A 121 -26.24 26.86 -5.57
C CYS A 121 -25.41 26.91 -4.27
N GLY A 122 -24.18 27.43 -4.31
CA GLY A 122 -23.32 27.60 -3.14
C GLY A 122 -23.90 28.56 -2.10
N ILE A 123 -24.42 29.72 -2.54
CA ILE A 123 -25.07 30.72 -1.68
C ILE A 123 -26.39 30.15 -1.11
N LYS A 124 -27.26 29.60 -1.95
CA LYS A 124 -28.52 28.96 -1.53
C LYS A 124 -28.27 27.84 -0.53
N MET A 125 -27.25 27.01 -0.79
CA MET A 125 -26.83 25.97 0.12
C MET A 125 -26.30 26.54 1.44
N HIS A 126 -25.48 27.61 1.45
CA HIS A 126 -25.03 28.28 2.68
C HIS A 126 -26.21 28.70 3.58
N PHE A 127 -27.23 29.35 3.01
CA PHE A 127 -28.40 29.80 3.77
C PHE A 127 -29.29 28.63 4.22
N ASN A 128 -29.61 27.68 3.33
CA ASN A 128 -30.43 26.51 3.69
C ASN A 128 -29.73 25.60 4.72
N MET A 129 -28.40 25.50 4.69
CA MET A 129 -27.61 24.72 5.63
C MET A 129 -27.83 25.15 7.09
N LYS A 130 -28.17 26.42 7.38
CA LYS A 130 -28.52 26.84 8.75
C LYS A 130 -29.88 26.32 9.23
N LYS A 131 -30.81 26.05 8.31
CA LYS A 131 -32.17 25.57 8.60
C LYS A 131 -32.25 24.04 8.55
N GLU A 132 -31.82 23.44 7.46
CA GLU A 132 -31.91 21.99 7.22
C GLU A 132 -31.03 21.16 8.16
N LEU A 133 -29.85 21.66 8.57
CA LEU A 133 -28.99 20.97 9.52
C LEU A 133 -29.59 20.78 10.92
N LYS A 134 -30.69 21.47 11.26
CA LYS A 134 -31.41 21.24 12.53
C LYS A 134 -32.21 19.93 12.52
N LYS A 135 -32.56 19.41 11.33
CA LYS A 135 -33.35 18.17 11.15
C LYS A 135 -32.50 16.90 11.26
N PHE A 136 -31.18 17.02 11.27
CA PHE A 136 -30.25 15.89 11.26
C PHE A 136 -29.55 15.69 12.61
N SER A 137 -29.20 14.42 12.90
CA SER A 137 -28.40 14.05 14.07
C SER A 137 -27.05 14.78 14.12
N ALA A 138 -26.49 14.99 15.31
CA ALA A 138 -25.24 15.75 15.46
C ALA A 138 -24.05 15.20 14.63
N PRO A 139 -23.83 13.88 14.49
CA PRO A 139 -22.80 13.33 13.60
C PRO A 139 -23.08 13.63 12.12
N GLN A 140 -24.32 13.42 11.67
CA GLN A 140 -24.74 13.69 10.29
C GLN A 140 -24.62 15.17 9.95
N ARG A 141 -24.98 16.06 10.88
CA ARG A 141 -24.81 17.52 10.77
C ARG A 141 -23.34 17.92 10.57
N LYS A 142 -22.43 17.30 11.32
CA LYS A 142 -20.98 17.53 11.21
C LYS A 142 -20.46 17.07 9.85
N LEU A 143 -20.88 15.90 9.39
CA LEU A 143 -20.51 15.35 8.08
C LEU A 143 -21.01 16.22 6.93
N GLN A 144 -22.29 16.65 6.95
CA GLN A 144 -22.85 17.56 5.95
C GLN A 144 -22.09 18.88 5.86
N ARG A 145 -21.73 19.48 7.00
CA ARG A 145 -20.91 20.70 7.02
C ARG A 145 -19.50 20.47 6.44
N GLN A 146 -18.94 19.27 6.59
CA GLN A 146 -17.65 18.93 5.99
C GLN A 146 -17.75 18.75 4.48
N PHE A 147 -18.77 18.06 3.96
CA PHE A 147 -19.02 17.98 2.52
C PHE A 147 -19.32 19.36 1.91
N PHE A 148 -20.11 20.19 2.58
CA PHE A 148 -20.33 21.58 2.14
C PHE A 148 -19.01 22.36 2.04
N LYS A 149 -18.16 22.29 3.08
CA LYS A 149 -16.84 22.94 3.05
C LYS A 149 -15.93 22.35 1.96
N ALA A 150 -15.98 21.05 1.72
CA ALA A 150 -15.26 20.40 0.64
C ALA A 150 -15.72 20.93 -0.72
N LEU A 151 -17.02 20.90 -1.02
CA LEU A 151 -17.60 21.39 -2.28
C LEU A 151 -17.27 22.88 -2.56
N VAL A 152 -17.30 23.74 -1.53
CA VAL A 152 -16.89 25.15 -1.69
C VAL A 152 -15.40 25.26 -2.05
N ILE A 153 -14.51 24.50 -1.42
CA ILE A 153 -13.07 24.52 -1.74
C ILE A 153 -12.80 23.85 -3.10
N GLN A 154 -13.49 22.76 -3.42
CA GLN A 154 -13.45 22.08 -4.72
C GLN A 154 -13.85 23.04 -5.85
N SER A 155 -14.85 23.90 -5.65
CA SER A 155 -15.26 24.91 -6.64
C SER A 155 -14.18 25.97 -6.96
N LEU A 156 -13.15 26.12 -6.12
CA LEU A 156 -11.99 26.97 -6.42
C LEU A 156 -10.99 26.27 -7.36
N GLY A 157 -11.00 24.93 -7.41
CA GLY A 157 -10.11 24.13 -8.26
C GLY A 157 -10.27 24.49 -9.75
N PRO A 158 -11.47 24.42 -10.33
CA PRO A 158 -11.73 24.88 -11.69
C PRO A 158 -11.24 26.31 -11.96
N THR A 159 -11.40 27.23 -11.00
CA THR A 159 -10.96 28.62 -11.17
C THR A 159 -9.43 28.73 -11.25
N ILE A 160 -8.71 28.02 -10.38
CA ILE A 160 -7.24 28.07 -10.27
C ILE A 160 -6.56 27.31 -11.42
N PHE A 161 -7.08 26.13 -11.78
CA PHE A 161 -6.41 25.20 -12.70
C PHE A 161 -6.96 25.24 -14.14
N LEU A 162 -8.21 25.69 -14.35
CA LEU A 162 -8.81 25.80 -15.68
C LEU A 162 -8.95 27.26 -16.12
N VAL A 163 -9.65 28.10 -15.35
CA VAL A 163 -10.03 29.46 -15.80
C VAL A 163 -8.85 30.43 -15.79
N LEU A 164 -8.07 30.51 -14.70
CA LEU A 164 -6.94 31.43 -14.62
C LEU A 164 -5.88 31.16 -15.70
N PRO A 165 -5.50 29.90 -16.02
CA PRO A 165 -4.58 29.60 -17.11
C PRO A 165 -5.17 29.84 -18.51
N ALA A 166 -6.48 29.63 -18.70
CA ALA A 166 -7.14 29.78 -19.99
C ALA A 166 -7.56 31.22 -20.32
N SER A 167 -7.85 32.06 -19.31
CA SER A 167 -8.40 33.40 -19.54
C SER A 167 -7.52 34.33 -20.39
N PRO A 168 -6.17 34.33 -20.32
CA PRO A 168 -5.37 35.17 -21.22
C PRO A 168 -5.52 34.73 -22.68
N VAL A 169 -5.61 33.42 -22.92
CA VAL A 169 -5.79 32.84 -24.27
C VAL A 169 -7.18 33.17 -24.81
N LEU A 170 -8.23 33.00 -23.99
CA LEU A 170 -9.63 33.28 -24.36
C LEU A 170 -9.95 34.77 -24.54
N LEU A 171 -9.24 35.66 -23.84
CA LEU A 171 -9.43 37.12 -23.97
C LEU A 171 -8.57 37.77 -25.06
N THR A 172 -7.53 37.10 -25.55
CA THR A 172 -6.68 37.58 -26.65
C THR A 172 -7.43 37.96 -27.95
N PRO A 173 -8.48 37.25 -28.41
CA PRO A 173 -9.31 37.67 -29.54
C PRO A 173 -9.92 39.07 -29.40
N VAL A 174 -10.17 39.51 -28.15
CA VAL A 174 -10.85 40.78 -27.84
C VAL A 174 -9.84 41.88 -27.48
N ILE A 175 -8.79 41.54 -26.74
CA ILE A 175 -7.78 42.49 -26.24
C ILE A 175 -6.75 42.85 -27.32
N ALA A 176 -6.32 41.88 -28.14
CA ALA A 176 -5.26 42.13 -29.13
C ALA A 176 -5.63 43.17 -30.21
N PRO A 177 -6.87 43.20 -30.77
CA PRO A 177 -7.28 44.24 -31.71
C PRO A 177 -7.41 45.61 -31.03
N LEU A 178 -7.88 45.63 -29.78
CA LEU A 178 -8.11 46.87 -29.02
C LEU A 178 -6.80 47.58 -28.64
N LEU A 179 -5.73 46.81 -28.39
CA LEU A 179 -4.41 47.35 -28.02
C LEU A 179 -3.40 47.34 -29.18
N ASN A 180 -3.77 46.80 -30.35
CA ASN A 180 -2.90 46.61 -31.51
C ASN A 180 -1.61 45.81 -31.21
N VAL A 181 -1.68 44.82 -30.31
CA VAL A 181 -0.53 44.01 -29.85
C VAL A 181 -0.58 42.61 -30.47
N GLN A 182 0.53 42.17 -31.06
CA GLN A 182 0.69 40.79 -31.52
C GLN A 182 1.05 39.86 -30.36
N VAL A 183 0.10 39.04 -29.91
CA VAL A 183 0.27 38.14 -28.75
C VAL A 183 0.44 36.68 -29.17
N HIS A 184 1.61 36.10 -28.89
CA HIS A 184 1.92 34.69 -29.21
C HIS A 184 2.00 33.81 -27.95
N TRP A 185 0.89 33.14 -27.60
CA TRP A 185 0.86 32.20 -26.48
C TRP A 185 1.39 30.81 -26.83
N LYS A 186 2.37 30.33 -26.06
CA LYS A 186 2.76 28.90 -26.04
C LYS A 186 1.85 28.16 -25.06
N THR A 187 0.83 27.45 -25.54
CA THR A 187 -0.25 26.85 -24.70
C THR A 187 0.15 25.57 -23.94
N GLY A 188 1.33 25.00 -24.16
CA GLY A 188 1.72 23.69 -23.59
C GLY A 188 1.74 23.62 -22.05
N TRP A 189 2.04 24.73 -21.36
CA TRP A 189 2.00 24.80 -19.89
C TRP A 189 0.57 24.87 -19.34
N MET A 190 -0.36 25.48 -20.08
CA MET A 190 -1.78 25.60 -19.71
C MET A 190 -2.44 24.22 -19.60
N PHE A 191 -2.24 23.36 -20.59
CA PHE A 191 -2.74 21.97 -20.55
C PHE A 191 -2.12 21.13 -19.43
N SER A 192 -0.91 21.47 -18.98
CA SER A 192 -0.27 20.81 -17.83
C SER A 192 -0.91 21.22 -16.50
N LEU A 193 -1.44 22.45 -16.39
CA LEU A 193 -2.20 22.91 -15.22
C LEU A 193 -3.65 22.37 -15.23
N ILE A 194 -4.28 22.29 -16.40
CA ILE A 194 -5.63 21.76 -16.57
C ILE A 194 -5.72 20.32 -16.03
N GLY A 195 -4.77 19.45 -16.39
CA GLY A 195 -4.70 18.07 -15.90
C GLY A 195 -4.41 17.89 -14.40
N LEU A 196 -4.17 18.98 -13.66
CA LEU A 196 -4.07 18.96 -12.19
C LEU A 196 -5.41 19.21 -11.47
N TYR A 197 -6.45 19.69 -12.17
CA TYR A 197 -7.78 19.87 -11.57
C TYR A 197 -8.40 18.54 -11.09
N PRO A 198 -8.50 17.47 -11.90
CA PRO A 198 -9.14 16.22 -11.48
C PRO A 198 -8.49 15.52 -10.26
N PRO A 199 -7.15 15.45 -10.11
CA PRO A 199 -6.56 14.93 -8.88
C PRO A 199 -6.72 15.88 -7.69
N PHE A 200 -6.68 17.21 -7.91
CA PHE A 200 -6.91 18.19 -6.85
C PHE A 200 -8.27 18.01 -6.19
N ASP A 201 -9.34 17.81 -6.96
CA ASP A 201 -10.70 17.66 -6.44
C ASP A 201 -10.81 16.51 -5.42
N SER A 202 -10.37 15.31 -5.82
CA SER A 202 -10.38 14.11 -4.99
C SER A 202 -9.47 14.24 -3.75
N ILE A 203 -8.28 14.82 -3.91
CA ILE A 203 -7.31 15.01 -2.82
C ILE A 203 -7.83 16.04 -1.80
N ALA A 204 -8.39 17.16 -2.26
CA ALA A 204 -8.99 18.17 -1.40
C ALA A 204 -10.13 17.57 -0.57
N PHE A 205 -11.02 16.78 -1.18
CA PHE A 205 -12.10 16.08 -0.47
C PHE A 205 -11.57 15.16 0.65
N MET A 206 -10.58 14.32 0.36
CA MET A 206 -9.97 13.41 1.35
C MET A 206 -9.29 14.13 2.52
N ILE A 207 -8.70 15.30 2.29
CA ILE A 207 -8.02 16.09 3.32
C ILE A 207 -9.02 16.87 4.18
N ILE A 208 -10.11 17.39 3.59
CA ILE A 208 -11.11 18.23 4.26
C ILE A 208 -12.07 17.40 5.12
N VAL A 209 -12.51 16.24 4.63
CA VAL A 209 -13.49 15.40 5.32
C VAL A 209 -12.80 14.55 6.39
N ALA A 210 -13.19 14.76 7.65
CA ALA A 210 -12.46 14.21 8.79
C ALA A 210 -12.47 12.68 8.85
N GLU A 211 -13.50 12.02 8.32
CA GLU A 211 -13.58 10.56 8.32
C GLU A 211 -12.55 9.91 7.40
N TYR A 212 -12.26 10.50 6.25
CA TYR A 212 -11.16 10.06 5.38
C TYR A 212 -9.82 10.38 6.03
N LYS A 213 -9.64 11.60 6.57
CA LYS A 213 -8.41 11.99 7.27
C LYS A 213 -8.05 11.05 8.44
N LYS A 214 -9.04 10.61 9.25
CA LYS A 214 -8.83 9.61 10.33
C LYS A 214 -8.34 8.27 9.78
N VAL A 215 -9.02 7.76 8.74
CA VAL A 215 -8.68 6.47 8.11
C VAL A 215 -7.28 6.51 7.49
N ILE A 216 -6.99 7.55 6.71
CA ILE A 216 -5.68 7.75 6.06
C ILE A 216 -4.59 7.85 7.12
N LYS A 217 -4.77 8.66 8.17
CA LYS A 217 -3.82 8.78 9.28
C LYS A 217 -3.58 7.42 9.96
N LYS A 218 -4.63 6.67 10.28
CA LYS A 218 -4.50 5.32 10.88
C LYS A 218 -3.73 4.36 9.98
N ASN A 219 -4.03 4.33 8.68
CA ASN A 219 -3.37 3.43 7.73
C ASN A 219 -1.89 3.80 7.54
N LEU A 220 -1.55 5.09 7.49
CA LEU A 220 -0.16 5.56 7.49
C LEU A 220 0.57 5.19 8.79
N GLU A 221 -0.04 5.42 9.96
CA GLU A 221 0.55 5.04 11.25
C GLU A 221 0.81 3.53 11.36
N MET A 222 -0.12 2.68 10.89
CA MET A 222 0.07 1.23 10.84
C MET A 222 1.19 0.82 9.88
N SER A 223 1.29 1.46 8.71
CA SER A 223 2.35 1.20 7.73
C SER A 223 3.74 1.58 8.29
N THR A 224 3.86 2.77 8.89
CA THR A 224 5.10 3.25 9.51
C THR A 224 5.52 2.38 10.70
N ARG A 225 4.57 1.92 11.52
CA ARG A 225 4.84 0.92 12.58
C ARG A 225 5.36 -0.38 11.99
N LYS A 226 4.66 -0.99 11.03
CA LYS A 226 5.09 -2.24 10.37
C LYS A 226 6.50 -2.13 9.79
N HIS A 227 6.83 -1.02 9.13
CA HIS A 227 8.18 -0.78 8.59
C HIS A 227 9.24 -0.64 9.69
N ARG A 228 8.92 0.05 10.79
CA ARG A 228 9.79 0.15 11.97
C ARG A 228 10.02 -1.22 12.60
N ASP A 229 8.95 -1.96 12.84
CA ASP A 229 8.99 -3.28 13.50
C ASP A 229 9.79 -4.28 12.66
N GLN A 230 9.60 -4.27 11.33
CA GLN A 230 10.40 -5.07 10.39
C GLN A 230 11.88 -4.70 10.45
N LYS A 231 12.23 -3.40 10.43
CA LYS A 231 13.64 -2.94 10.56
C LYS A 231 14.25 -3.34 11.91
N SER A 232 13.48 -3.28 12.99
CA SER A 232 13.90 -3.74 14.32
C SER A 232 14.11 -5.26 14.37
N GLY A 233 13.23 -6.04 13.74
CA GLY A 233 13.38 -7.48 13.59
C GLY A 233 14.61 -7.87 12.76
N ASP A 234 14.82 -7.25 11.60
CA ASP A 234 16.02 -7.48 10.77
C ASP A 234 17.33 -7.14 11.54
N PHE A 235 17.34 -6.07 12.34
CA PHE A 235 18.48 -5.72 13.19
C PHE A 235 18.74 -6.77 14.29
N LEU A 236 17.69 -7.17 15.01
CA LEU A 236 17.79 -8.20 16.05
C LEU A 236 18.23 -9.56 15.47
N ARG A 237 17.72 -9.95 14.30
CA ARG A 237 18.14 -11.15 13.57
C ARG A 237 19.63 -11.12 13.27
N LYS A 238 20.11 -10.04 12.64
CA LYS A 238 21.53 -9.88 12.30
C LYS A 238 22.46 -9.85 13.53
N ARG A 239 21.99 -9.34 14.68
CA ARG A 239 22.81 -9.22 15.90
C ARG A 239 22.80 -10.47 16.78
N THR A 240 21.76 -11.30 16.71
CA THR A 240 21.59 -12.47 17.61
C THR A 240 21.67 -13.81 16.90
N GLY A 241 21.64 -13.86 15.57
CA GLY A 241 21.64 -15.10 14.79
C GLY A 241 20.39 -15.99 14.95
N HIS A 242 19.41 -15.57 15.75
CA HIS A 242 18.14 -16.26 15.93
C HIS A 242 17.24 -16.07 14.70
N ASP A 243 16.28 -16.97 14.47
CA ASP A 243 15.35 -16.85 13.34
C ASP A 243 14.34 -15.71 13.49
N THR A 244 13.68 -15.37 12.37
CA THR A 244 12.77 -14.21 12.29
C THR A 244 11.55 -14.34 13.20
N LEU A 245 11.06 -15.55 13.49
CA LEU A 245 9.93 -15.76 14.39
C LEU A 245 10.36 -15.51 15.84
N THR A 246 11.43 -16.17 16.27
CA THR A 246 12.00 -16.01 17.63
C THR A 246 12.34 -14.55 17.94
N VAL A 247 12.93 -13.85 16.98
CA VAL A 247 13.25 -12.41 17.09
C VAL A 247 12.01 -11.53 17.22
N ASN A 248 10.98 -11.77 16.41
CA ASN A 248 9.74 -10.99 16.45
C ASN A 248 8.93 -11.26 17.74
N GLU A 249 9.00 -12.48 18.27
CA GLU A 249 8.41 -12.83 19.56
C GLU A 249 9.09 -12.08 20.71
N ALA A 250 10.42 -12.17 20.82
CA ALA A 250 11.19 -11.43 21.81
C ALA A 250 10.98 -9.90 21.70
N TYR A 251 10.89 -9.37 20.47
CA TYR A 251 10.59 -7.96 20.25
C TYR A 251 9.19 -7.56 20.73
N ARG A 252 8.19 -8.43 20.50
CA ARG A 252 6.79 -8.20 20.91
C ARG A 252 6.58 -8.34 22.41
N GLU A 253 7.16 -9.36 23.03
CA GLU A 253 7.11 -9.58 24.49
C GLU A 253 7.74 -8.40 25.25
N ASN A 254 8.82 -7.85 24.70
CA ASN A 254 9.48 -6.65 25.23
C ASN A 254 8.86 -5.33 24.74
N GLN A 255 7.59 -5.33 24.32
CA GLN A 255 6.80 -4.13 23.96
C GLN A 255 7.45 -3.25 22.86
N GLY A 256 8.19 -3.85 21.93
CA GLY A 256 8.90 -3.13 20.87
C GLY A 256 10.22 -2.47 21.33
N ASN A 257 10.77 -2.86 22.49
CA ASN A 257 12.08 -2.38 22.96
C ASN A 257 13.21 -3.31 22.50
N VAL A 258 14.03 -2.83 21.56
CA VAL A 258 15.16 -3.58 20.98
C VAL A 258 16.20 -4.00 22.04
N SER A 259 16.52 -3.14 23.01
CA SER A 259 17.53 -3.45 24.03
C SER A 259 17.06 -4.54 24.99
N LYS A 260 15.79 -4.49 25.42
CA LYS A 260 15.22 -5.55 26.25
C LYS A 260 15.10 -6.87 25.47
N ALA A 261 14.71 -6.80 24.18
CA ALA A 261 14.66 -7.97 23.31
C ALA A 261 16.04 -8.63 23.09
N LEU A 262 17.13 -7.84 22.96
CA LEU A 262 18.50 -8.38 22.94
C LEU A 262 18.83 -9.14 24.23
N LYS A 263 18.49 -8.58 25.40
CA LYS A 263 18.72 -9.23 26.70
C LYS A 263 17.96 -10.55 26.83
N SER A 264 16.68 -10.60 26.46
CA SER A 264 15.90 -11.86 26.47
C SER A 264 16.40 -12.90 25.46
N LEU A 265 17.12 -12.48 24.42
CA LEU A 265 17.79 -13.36 23.46
C LEU A 265 19.24 -13.74 23.88
N GLY A 266 19.62 -13.47 25.14
CA GLY A 266 20.94 -13.83 25.68
C GLY A 266 22.09 -12.92 25.24
N HIS A 267 21.81 -11.78 24.61
CA HIS A 267 22.83 -10.81 24.20
C HIS A 267 22.78 -9.54 25.06
N GLU A 268 23.62 -9.49 26.10
CA GLU A 268 23.81 -8.26 26.85
C GLU A 268 24.56 -7.20 26.02
N THR A 269 24.04 -5.97 26.02
CA THR A 269 24.82 -4.80 25.61
C THR A 269 25.63 -4.28 26.79
N THR A 270 26.79 -4.90 26.99
CA THR A 270 27.91 -4.36 27.78
C THR A 270 29.13 -4.22 26.87
N ALA A 271 29.88 -3.13 27.05
CA ALA A 271 31.10 -2.89 26.29
C ALA A 271 32.24 -3.77 26.83
N SER A 272 33.06 -4.30 25.93
CA SER A 272 34.32 -5.02 26.21
C SER A 272 34.23 -6.20 27.20
N TYR A 273 34.27 -7.43 26.69
CA TYR A 273 35.55 -8.16 26.61
C TYR A 273 35.33 -9.41 25.75
N GLY A 274 36.33 -9.76 24.91
CA GLY A 274 36.29 -10.98 24.13
C GLY A 274 36.50 -12.19 25.03
N VAL A 275 35.51 -13.08 25.11
CA VAL A 275 35.68 -14.43 25.68
C VAL A 275 35.30 -15.44 24.61
N HIS A 276 36.30 -16.11 24.06
CA HIS A 276 36.10 -17.33 23.27
C HIS A 276 35.52 -18.43 24.16
N SER A 277 34.24 -18.75 24.01
CA SER A 277 33.70 -20.02 24.49
C SER A 277 34.00 -21.13 23.48
N THR A 278 35.27 -21.50 23.39
CA THR A 278 35.68 -22.79 22.81
C THR A 278 35.51 -23.89 23.85
N THR A 279 34.64 -24.86 23.58
CA THR A 279 34.55 -26.09 24.39
C THR A 279 34.25 -27.29 23.49
N HIS A 280 35.30 -28.04 23.14
CA HIS A 280 35.20 -29.45 22.75
C HIS A 280 34.70 -30.23 23.99
N LEU A 281 33.76 -31.21 23.96
CA LEU A 281 33.72 -32.55 23.33
C LEU A 281 32.30 -33.14 23.63
N ARG A 282 31.80 -34.31 23.18
CA ARG A 282 32.22 -35.45 22.33
C ARG A 282 30.92 -36.07 21.74
N PRO A 283 30.79 -36.40 20.44
CA PRO A 283 29.61 -37.09 19.92
C PRO A 283 29.77 -38.62 19.96
N SER A 284 28.68 -39.35 20.20
CA SER A 284 28.59 -40.79 19.90
C SER A 284 28.52 -41.01 18.39
N HIS A 285 29.28 -41.99 17.89
CA HIS A 285 29.39 -42.26 16.46
C HIS A 285 28.12 -42.94 15.89
N HIS A 286 27.13 -42.15 15.42
CA HIS A 286 26.41 -42.44 14.14
C HIS A 286 25.43 -41.36 13.62
N GLU A 287 25.14 -40.28 14.35
CA GLU A 287 24.11 -39.28 13.96
C GLU A 287 24.61 -38.10 13.09
N ASN A 288 25.91 -38.08 12.74
CA ASN A 288 26.62 -36.86 12.36
C ASN A 288 26.23 -36.17 11.03
N ALA A 289 25.61 -36.86 10.07
CA ALA A 289 25.38 -36.29 8.73
C ALA A 289 24.28 -35.20 8.72
N HIS A 290 23.09 -35.52 9.23
CA HIS A 290 21.97 -34.57 9.30
C HIS A 290 22.30 -33.35 10.16
N PHE A 291 22.95 -33.58 11.31
CA PHE A 291 23.44 -32.51 12.18
C PHE A 291 24.39 -31.57 11.42
N LEU A 292 25.42 -32.10 10.76
CA LEU A 292 26.41 -31.30 10.05
C LEU A 292 25.79 -30.48 8.90
N GLU A 293 24.82 -31.05 8.18
CA GLU A 293 24.08 -30.30 7.16
C GLU A 293 23.25 -29.16 7.75
N MET A 294 22.52 -29.42 8.84
CA MET A 294 21.72 -28.39 9.51
C MET A 294 22.58 -27.30 10.17
N SER A 295 23.76 -27.64 10.70
CA SER A 295 24.73 -26.65 11.18
C SER A 295 25.23 -25.74 10.06
N LYS A 296 25.52 -26.28 8.87
CA LYS A 296 25.90 -25.45 7.70
C LYS A 296 24.78 -24.48 7.30
N LEU A 297 23.52 -24.88 7.41
CA LEU A 297 22.38 -24.00 7.12
C LEU A 297 22.17 -22.92 8.18
N HIS A 298 22.41 -23.22 9.46
CA HIS A 298 22.44 -22.20 10.50
C HIS A 298 23.54 -21.15 10.27
N GLU A 299 24.74 -21.55 9.83
CA GLU A 299 25.81 -20.57 9.49
C GLU A 299 25.45 -19.72 8.26
N LYS A 300 24.87 -20.31 7.21
CA LYS A 300 24.30 -19.53 6.08
C LYS A 300 23.23 -18.54 6.58
N LEU A 301 22.36 -18.96 7.51
CA LEU A 301 21.28 -18.12 8.03
C LEU A 301 21.80 -16.89 8.79
N LYS A 302 22.89 -17.04 9.57
CA LYS A 302 23.58 -15.94 10.25
C LYS A 302 24.17 -14.91 9.28
N THR A 303 24.67 -15.36 8.12
CA THR A 303 25.33 -14.51 7.12
C THR A 303 24.36 -13.92 6.07
N ALA A 304 23.09 -14.33 6.06
CA ALA A 304 22.10 -13.92 5.07
C ALA A 304 21.74 -12.41 5.16
N ASN A 305 21.91 -11.70 4.04
CA ASN A 305 21.77 -10.24 4.00
C ASN A 305 20.36 -9.75 3.65
N SER A 306 19.59 -10.55 2.91
CA SER A 306 18.23 -10.25 2.45
C SER A 306 17.17 -11.22 3.02
N SER A 307 15.91 -10.76 3.08
CA SER A 307 14.76 -11.58 3.47
C SER A 307 14.54 -12.78 2.52
N THR A 308 14.81 -12.59 1.22
CA THR A 308 14.68 -13.63 0.20
C THR A 308 15.70 -14.76 0.38
N GLU A 309 16.92 -14.46 0.79
CA GLU A 309 17.93 -15.49 1.12
C GLU A 309 17.53 -16.28 2.38
N VAL A 310 17.06 -15.60 3.42
CA VAL A 310 16.53 -16.23 4.65
C VAL A 310 15.42 -17.22 4.30
N GLN A 311 14.45 -16.82 3.48
CA GLN A 311 13.37 -17.72 3.04
C GLN A 311 13.89 -18.93 2.25
N LYS A 312 14.88 -18.75 1.36
CA LYS A 312 15.49 -19.87 0.63
C LYS A 312 16.20 -20.86 1.56
N ILE A 313 16.92 -20.36 2.57
CA ILE A 313 17.62 -21.20 3.56
C ILE A 313 16.62 -21.93 4.45
N GLU A 314 15.56 -21.26 4.91
CA GLU A 314 14.50 -21.89 5.70
C GLU A 314 13.75 -22.99 4.91
N VAL A 315 13.56 -22.81 3.60
CA VAL A 315 13.01 -23.86 2.72
C VAL A 315 14.02 -25.01 2.52
N GLU A 316 15.32 -24.74 2.37
CA GLU A 316 16.35 -25.80 2.31
C GLU A 316 16.38 -26.63 3.61
N MET A 317 16.26 -25.97 4.77
CA MET A 317 16.15 -26.64 6.07
C MET A 317 14.84 -27.45 6.20
N TYR A 318 13.73 -26.92 5.70
CA TYR A 318 12.43 -27.60 5.72
C TYR A 318 12.48 -28.93 4.96
N GLU A 319 12.93 -28.92 3.70
CA GLU A 319 12.99 -30.12 2.86
C GLU A 319 13.94 -31.17 3.43
N LYS A 320 15.09 -30.76 4.00
CA LYS A 320 16.03 -31.69 4.64
C LYS A 320 15.46 -32.31 5.92
N GLY A 321 14.78 -31.52 6.75
CA GLY A 321 14.11 -32.02 7.96
C GLY A 321 12.97 -32.98 7.64
N LYS A 322 12.20 -32.70 6.59
CA LYS A 322 11.16 -33.59 6.07
C LYS A 322 11.74 -34.92 5.58
N LYS A 323 12.77 -34.86 4.73
CA LYS A 323 13.48 -36.05 4.21
C LYS A 323 14.13 -36.89 5.32
N PHE A 324 14.68 -36.27 6.36
CA PHE A 324 15.21 -36.98 7.53
C PHE A 324 14.11 -37.77 8.23
N ASN A 325 12.96 -37.15 8.46
CA ASN A 325 11.82 -37.80 9.11
C ASN A 325 11.22 -38.93 8.27
N GLU A 326 11.02 -38.71 6.98
CA GLU A 326 10.48 -39.72 6.06
C GLU A 326 11.41 -40.94 5.88
N SER A 327 12.72 -40.80 6.15
CA SER A 327 13.71 -41.88 6.00
C SER A 327 14.16 -42.56 7.30
N ARG A 328 13.98 -41.92 8.47
CA ARG A 328 14.49 -42.45 9.76
C ARG A 328 13.49 -42.44 10.91
N SER A 329 12.43 -41.65 10.86
CA SER A 329 11.52 -41.51 11.99
C SER A 329 10.35 -42.53 11.93
N PRO A 330 9.91 -43.08 13.09
CA PRO A 330 8.73 -43.95 13.13
C PRO A 330 7.46 -43.25 12.61
N PRO A 331 6.46 -43.98 12.07
CA PRO A 331 5.30 -43.40 11.38
C PRO A 331 4.44 -42.40 12.17
N ASN A 332 4.55 -42.37 13.50
CA ASN A 332 3.82 -41.47 14.40
C ASN A 332 4.74 -40.54 15.21
N ARG A 333 6.03 -40.47 14.89
CA ARG A 333 7.04 -39.71 15.61
C ARG A 333 7.82 -38.85 14.63
N TYR A 334 7.90 -37.55 14.91
CA TYR A 334 8.53 -36.57 14.04
C TYR A 334 9.57 -35.79 14.83
N ASP A 335 10.80 -35.82 14.37
CA ASP A 335 11.94 -35.16 14.98
C ASP A 335 12.12 -33.75 14.40
N LEU A 336 12.12 -32.74 15.29
CA LEU A 336 12.27 -31.33 14.97
C LEU A 336 13.65 -30.78 15.37
N HIS A 337 14.59 -31.63 15.80
CA HIS A 337 15.95 -31.22 16.15
C HIS A 337 16.65 -30.58 14.95
N TYR A 338 17.48 -29.58 15.26
CA TYR A 338 18.30 -28.86 14.29
C TYR A 338 17.51 -28.11 13.20
N LEU A 339 16.20 -27.93 13.37
CA LEU A 339 15.39 -26.97 12.63
C LEU A 339 15.37 -25.62 13.38
N THR A 340 15.17 -24.50 12.67
CA THR A 340 14.82 -23.23 13.33
C THR A 340 13.42 -23.30 13.91
N VAL A 341 13.07 -22.40 14.84
CA VAL A 341 11.74 -22.40 15.47
C VAL A 341 10.64 -22.22 14.41
N ASN A 342 10.83 -21.30 13.48
CA ASN A 342 9.92 -21.07 12.34
C ASN A 342 9.73 -22.32 11.46
N VAL A 343 10.82 -23.00 11.08
CA VAL A 343 10.75 -24.22 10.24
C VAL A 343 10.12 -25.39 10.99
N ALA A 344 10.45 -25.56 12.27
CA ALA A 344 9.87 -26.60 13.13
C ALA A 344 8.36 -26.42 13.34
N VAL A 345 7.89 -25.19 13.58
CA VAL A 345 6.46 -24.87 13.70
C VAL A 345 5.72 -25.12 12.38
N ARG A 346 6.28 -24.69 11.24
CA ARG A 346 5.71 -24.99 9.91
C ARG A 346 5.57 -26.49 9.67
N TYR A 347 6.61 -27.26 9.95
CA TYR A 347 6.61 -28.71 9.76
C TYR A 347 5.61 -29.41 10.70
N ALA A 348 5.56 -29.00 11.97
CA ALA A 348 4.56 -29.50 12.92
C ALA A 348 3.12 -29.22 12.46
N LEU A 349 2.85 -28.04 11.91
CA LEU A 349 1.53 -27.68 11.37
C LEU A 349 1.16 -28.50 10.11
N GLU A 350 2.10 -28.71 9.17
CA GLU A 350 1.87 -29.54 7.98
C GLU A 350 1.58 -31.00 8.38
N VAL A 351 2.39 -31.57 9.28
CA VAL A 351 2.20 -32.93 9.81
C VAL A 351 0.83 -33.09 10.49
N VAL A 352 0.44 -32.14 11.34
CA VAL A 352 -0.87 -32.17 12.03
C VAL A 352 -2.03 -32.06 11.04
N GLU A 353 -1.92 -31.26 9.99
CA GLU A 353 -2.98 -31.16 8.97
C GLU A 353 -3.00 -32.38 8.03
N LYS A 354 -1.85 -33.01 7.77
CA LYS A 354 -1.74 -34.27 7.01
C LYS A 354 -2.41 -35.43 7.75
N GLU A 355 -2.02 -35.69 9.00
CA GLU A 355 -2.61 -36.73 9.86
C GLU A 355 -4.14 -36.52 10.05
N LYS A 356 -4.60 -35.27 10.13
CA LYS A 356 -6.02 -34.92 10.17
C LYS A 356 -6.77 -35.22 8.86
N LYS A 357 -6.14 -35.12 7.68
CA LYS A 357 -6.72 -35.56 6.40
C LYS A 357 -6.73 -37.08 6.30
N GLU A 358 -5.64 -37.72 6.70
CA GLU A 358 -5.49 -39.19 6.77
C GLU A 358 -6.38 -39.82 7.84
N LYS A 359 -6.96 -39.04 8.76
CA LYS A 359 -7.94 -39.48 9.78
C LYS A 359 -9.20 -40.16 9.21
N LYS A 360 -9.49 -40.01 7.90
CA LYS A 360 -10.54 -40.79 7.21
C LYS A 360 -10.14 -42.27 6.99
N GLU A 361 -8.85 -42.59 7.00
CA GLU A 361 -8.27 -43.92 6.84
C GLU A 361 -7.26 -44.18 7.97
N LYS A 362 -7.79 -44.59 9.14
CA LYS A 362 -7.10 -44.85 10.42
C LYS A 362 -5.58 -45.14 10.32
N LYS A 363 -4.74 -44.13 10.63
CA LYS A 363 -3.31 -44.35 10.95
C LYS A 363 -2.99 -44.17 12.44
N HIS A 364 -3.03 -42.95 12.99
CA HIS A 364 -2.68 -42.71 14.40
C HIS A 364 -3.68 -41.81 15.14
N LYS A 365 -3.94 -42.11 16.43
CA LYS A 365 -4.76 -41.25 17.33
C LYS A 365 -3.94 -40.13 17.99
N GLU A 366 -2.63 -40.32 18.08
CA GLU A 366 -1.67 -39.40 18.67
C GLU A 366 -0.33 -39.46 17.93
N ILE A 367 0.36 -38.33 17.87
CA ILE A 367 1.71 -38.21 17.31
C ILE A 367 2.67 -37.57 18.32
N LEU A 368 3.96 -37.85 18.14
CA LEU A 368 5.04 -37.45 19.04
C LEU A 368 6.00 -36.50 18.31
N LEU A 369 6.03 -35.23 18.70
CA LEU A 369 6.96 -34.23 18.15
C LEU A 369 8.19 -34.11 19.06
N VAL A 370 9.36 -34.51 18.58
CA VAL A 370 10.62 -34.41 19.35
C VAL A 370 11.18 -33.00 19.17
N THR A 371 11.23 -32.25 20.28
CA THR A 371 11.62 -30.82 20.33
C THR A 371 12.93 -30.57 21.07
N GLY A 372 13.49 -31.62 21.67
CA GLY A 372 14.73 -31.58 22.47
C GLY A 372 14.50 -31.22 23.93
N ASN A 373 15.35 -31.76 24.81
CA ASN A 373 15.21 -31.58 26.26
C ASN A 373 15.31 -30.11 26.68
N GLY A 374 16.14 -29.30 26.01
CA GLY A 374 16.33 -27.88 26.31
C GLY A 374 17.65 -27.55 27.02
N ASN A 375 18.55 -28.53 27.17
CA ASN A 375 19.85 -28.44 27.85
C ASN A 375 20.80 -27.32 27.35
N ARG A 376 20.46 -26.61 26.27
CA ARG A 376 21.22 -25.50 25.68
C ARG A 376 20.35 -24.27 25.40
N SER A 377 19.22 -24.15 26.09
CA SER A 377 18.23 -23.09 25.92
C SER A 377 17.99 -22.36 27.24
N VAL A 378 17.58 -21.10 27.16
CA VAL A 378 17.19 -20.29 28.32
C VAL A 378 16.09 -21.02 29.11
N ASP A 379 16.17 -20.96 30.44
CA ASP A 379 15.31 -21.67 31.39
C ASP A 379 15.28 -23.21 31.26
N GLY A 380 16.23 -23.81 30.52
CA GLY A 380 16.30 -25.26 30.31
C GLY A 380 15.20 -25.82 29.41
N ILE A 381 14.46 -24.97 28.68
CA ILE A 381 13.34 -25.38 27.83
C ILE A 381 13.65 -25.03 26.37
N ALA A 382 13.62 -26.01 25.47
CA ALA A 382 13.85 -25.79 24.05
C ALA A 382 12.84 -24.79 23.44
N ALA A 383 13.31 -23.75 22.76
CA ALA A 383 12.47 -22.70 22.18
C ALA A 383 11.37 -23.25 21.25
N ILE A 384 11.71 -24.25 20.42
CA ILE A 384 10.78 -24.99 19.55
C ILE A 384 9.57 -25.50 20.32
N LYS A 385 9.78 -26.02 21.54
CA LYS A 385 8.74 -26.64 22.39
C LYS A 385 7.66 -25.65 22.78
N ASN A 386 8.06 -24.43 23.16
CA ASN A 386 7.11 -23.38 23.56
C ASN A 386 6.31 -22.87 22.35
N ALA A 387 6.98 -22.65 21.22
CA ALA A 387 6.31 -22.23 19.98
C ALA A 387 5.33 -23.28 19.45
N VAL A 388 5.74 -24.56 19.38
CA VAL A 388 4.88 -25.67 18.94
C VAL A 388 3.68 -25.87 19.88
N LEU A 389 3.87 -25.85 21.21
CA LEU A 389 2.77 -25.98 22.17
C LEU A 389 1.75 -24.84 22.03
N ARG A 390 2.22 -23.61 21.83
CA ARG A 390 1.38 -22.43 21.64
C ARG A 390 0.60 -22.53 20.33
N ASP A 391 1.27 -22.75 19.21
CA ASP A 391 0.67 -22.63 17.88
C ASP A 391 -0.23 -23.82 17.54
N LEU A 392 0.11 -25.04 17.98
CA LEU A 392 -0.81 -26.18 17.94
C LEU A 392 -1.94 -26.07 18.98
N GLY A 393 -1.73 -25.33 20.08
CA GLY A 393 -2.73 -25.07 21.11
C GLY A 393 -3.92 -24.25 20.60
N TRP A 394 -3.74 -23.43 19.55
CA TRP A 394 -4.82 -22.70 18.87
C TRP A 394 -5.68 -23.58 17.96
N LEU A 395 -5.25 -24.81 17.63
CA LEU A 395 -6.00 -25.69 16.74
C LEU A 395 -7.12 -26.41 17.49
N GLY A 396 -8.37 -26.02 17.19
CA GLY A 396 -9.56 -26.54 17.89
C GLY A 396 -9.75 -28.07 17.84
N TYR A 397 -9.10 -28.77 16.90
CA TYR A 397 -9.23 -30.21 16.62
C TYR A 397 -8.07 -31.08 17.14
N CYS A 398 -7.09 -30.51 17.83
CA CYS A 398 -6.08 -31.29 18.54
C CYS A 398 -5.78 -30.71 19.93
N THR A 399 -4.93 -31.39 20.69
CA THR A 399 -4.39 -30.93 21.97
C THR A 399 -2.91 -31.27 22.01
N ALA A 400 -2.05 -30.26 22.13
CA ALA A 400 -0.61 -30.42 22.29
C ALA A 400 -0.24 -30.26 23.77
N LYS A 401 0.51 -31.21 24.33
CA LYS A 401 0.99 -31.19 25.72
C LYS A 401 2.41 -31.75 25.80
N LYS A 402 3.19 -31.35 26.81
CA LYS A 402 4.50 -31.97 27.10
C LYS A 402 4.28 -33.45 27.48
N ASP A 403 5.10 -34.37 26.99
CA ASP A 403 5.04 -35.77 27.43
C ASP A 403 5.61 -35.86 28.87
N PRO A 404 4.84 -36.31 29.86
CA PRO A 404 5.32 -36.42 31.25
C PRO A 404 6.46 -37.44 31.42
N ARG A 405 6.66 -38.37 30.47
CA ARG A 405 7.73 -39.38 30.50
C ARG A 405 8.99 -38.96 29.76
N ASN A 406 8.91 -37.97 28.87
CA ASN A 406 10.06 -37.46 28.13
C ASN A 406 9.92 -35.94 27.93
N PRO A 407 10.64 -35.11 28.71
CA PRO A 407 10.50 -33.65 28.65
C PRO A 407 10.88 -33.07 27.28
N GLY A 408 11.64 -33.79 26.45
CA GLY A 408 12.00 -33.41 25.09
C GLY A 408 10.90 -33.63 24.03
N VAL A 409 9.75 -34.20 24.39
CA VAL A 409 8.69 -34.56 23.44
C VAL A 409 7.39 -33.78 23.73
N VAL A 410 6.74 -33.33 22.67
CA VAL A 410 5.38 -32.80 22.68
C VAL A 410 4.45 -33.87 22.11
N LEU A 411 3.50 -34.32 22.92
CA LEU A 411 2.44 -35.24 22.55
C LEU A 411 1.27 -34.45 21.95
N VAL A 412 0.86 -34.79 20.73
CA VAL A 412 -0.30 -34.18 20.06
C VAL A 412 -1.39 -35.24 19.91
N LYS A 413 -2.50 -35.06 20.63
CA LYS A 413 -3.69 -35.93 20.50
C LYS A 413 -4.76 -35.22 19.67
N PHE A 414 -5.29 -35.90 18.66
CA PHE A 414 -6.39 -35.38 17.84
C PHE A 414 -7.73 -35.65 18.52
N LYS A 415 -8.61 -34.64 18.53
CA LYS A 415 -10.00 -34.77 19.01
C LYS A 415 -10.84 -35.51 17.97
#